data_AF-A0A556RS48-F1
#
_entry.id   AF-A0A556RS48-F1
#
_cell.length_a   1.000
_cell.length_b   1.000
_cell.length_c   1.000
_cell.angle_alpha   90.00
_cell.angle_beta   90.00
_cell.angle_gamma   90.00
#
_symmetry.space_group_name_H-M   'P 1'
#
loop_
_entity.id
_entity.type
_entity.pdbx_description
1 polymer ?
#
loop_
_entity_poly.entity_id
_entity_poly.type
_entity_poly.pdbx_seq_one_letter_code
_entity_poly.pdbx_strand_id
1 'polypeptide(L)'
;MEWTGSWNSFYSTKPINVVFSEWRKKMIAINYKSYYNPWMGDEWLFSYKNNEMLEYHYENGYNIDMQGEGCVTIEAKKVSLNAVATLIEFERETNFEPYNINLYLKDLYYYVLVLPEELENSEFSRKLHELFISVLKV
;
A
#
# COMPACT_ATOMS: atom_id res chain seq x y z
N MET A 1 -5.15 10.88 -18.46
CA MET A 1 -5.20 11.35 -17.06
C MET A 1 -3.87 11.06 -16.44
N GLU A 2 -3.34 12.03 -15.70
CA GLU A 2 -2.18 11.83 -14.83
C GLU A 2 -2.63 11.00 -13.62
N TRP A 3 -1.79 10.07 -13.17
CA TRP A 3 -2.12 9.22 -12.03
C TRP A 3 -2.10 10.06 -10.74
N THR A 4 -3.09 9.88 -9.86
CA THR A 4 -3.15 10.55 -8.55
C THR A 4 -3.01 9.55 -7.40
N GLY A 5 -2.63 10.00 -6.22
CA GLY A 5 -2.47 9.16 -5.02
C GLY A 5 -1.03 8.73 -4.73
N SER A 6 -0.78 8.43 -3.46
CA SER A 6 0.55 8.12 -2.90
C SER A 6 0.80 6.61 -2.86
N TRP A 7 1.90 6.16 -3.45
CA TRP A 7 2.26 4.74 -3.58
C TRP A 7 3.16 4.29 -2.44
N ASN A 8 2.69 3.35 -1.64
CA ASN A 8 3.42 2.84 -0.49
C ASN A 8 3.69 1.34 -0.70
N SER A 9 4.95 0.99 -0.91
CA SER A 9 5.34 -0.35 -1.39
C SER A 9 5.89 -1.22 -0.26
N PHE A 10 5.48 -2.50 -0.24
CA PHE A 10 5.82 -3.46 0.81
C PHE A 10 6.17 -4.83 0.22
N TYR A 11 7.10 -5.52 0.87
CA TYR A 11 7.32 -6.95 0.68
C TYR A 11 6.90 -7.70 1.96
N SER A 12 6.16 -8.78 1.80
CA SER A 12 5.77 -9.65 2.92
C SER A 12 5.73 -11.11 2.50
N THR A 13 5.91 -12.02 3.45
CA THR A 13 5.69 -13.46 3.27
C THR A 13 4.20 -13.83 3.41
N LYS A 14 3.36 -12.89 3.84
CA LYS A 14 1.93 -13.14 4.05
C LYS A 14 1.20 -13.25 2.70
N PRO A 15 0.42 -14.31 2.44
CA PRO A 15 -0.28 -14.49 1.18
C PRO A 15 -1.40 -13.47 0.91
N ILE A 16 -1.62 -13.17 -0.38
CA ILE A 16 -2.59 -12.15 -0.84
C ILE A 16 -3.99 -12.41 -0.30
N ASN A 17 -4.47 -13.65 -0.35
CA ASN A 17 -5.80 -14.01 0.14
C ASN A 17 -5.96 -13.75 1.65
N VAL A 18 -4.89 -13.93 2.43
CA VAL A 18 -4.89 -13.66 3.88
C VAL A 18 -4.91 -12.15 4.11
N VAL A 19 -4.01 -11.41 3.46
CA VAL A 19 -3.93 -9.94 3.56
C VAL A 19 -5.25 -9.28 3.14
N PHE A 20 -5.82 -9.68 2.01
CA PHE A 20 -7.08 -9.13 1.51
C PHE A 20 -8.26 -9.44 2.44
N SER A 21 -8.30 -10.64 3.02
CA SER A 21 -9.34 -11.02 3.98
C SER A 21 -9.27 -10.18 5.25
N GLU A 22 -8.07 -10.00 5.81
CA GLU A 22 -7.88 -9.20 7.02
C GLU A 22 -8.11 -7.70 6.76
N TRP A 23 -7.60 -7.18 5.65
CA TRP A 23 -7.82 -5.79 5.25
C TRP A 23 -9.31 -5.48 5.13
N ARG A 24 -10.09 -6.35 4.46
CA ARG A 24 -11.55 -6.19 4.37
C ARG A 24 -12.21 -6.06 5.74
N LYS A 25 -11.80 -6.86 6.72
CA LYS A 25 -12.34 -6.77 8.09
C LYS A 25 -12.03 -5.41 8.71
N LYS A 26 -10.82 -4.90 8.51
CA LYS A 26 -10.42 -3.57 8.98
C LYS A 26 -11.21 -2.45 8.29
N MET A 27 -11.42 -2.54 6.98
CA MET A 27 -12.18 -1.55 6.21
C MET A 27 -13.67 -1.55 6.56
N ILE A 28 -14.28 -2.72 6.77
CA ILE A 28 -15.68 -2.83 7.24
C ILE A 28 -15.85 -2.12 8.58
N ALA A 29 -14.88 -2.22 9.49
CA ALA A 29 -14.95 -1.57 10.81
C ALA A 29 -14.98 -0.03 10.73
N ILE A 30 -14.54 0.57 9.61
CA ILE A 30 -14.60 2.01 9.35
C ILE A 30 -15.65 2.37 8.27
N ASN A 31 -16.61 1.46 8.03
CA ASN A 31 -17.72 1.63 7.10
C ASN A 31 -17.32 1.70 5.61
N TYR A 32 -16.21 1.06 5.23
CA TYR A 32 -15.80 0.91 3.84
C TYR A 32 -16.20 -0.46 3.27
N LYS A 33 -16.54 -0.49 1.98
CA LYS A 33 -16.67 -1.70 1.18
C LYS A 33 -15.46 -1.86 0.28
N SER A 34 -15.08 -3.10 0.00
CA SER A 34 -13.97 -3.40 -0.91
C SER A 34 -14.43 -4.27 -2.08
N TYR A 35 -14.01 -3.89 -3.28
CA TYR A 35 -14.20 -4.60 -4.53
C TYR A 35 -12.88 -5.24 -4.95
N TYR A 36 -12.93 -6.51 -5.31
CA TYR A 36 -11.78 -7.24 -5.83
C TYR A 36 -11.80 -7.24 -7.36
N ASN A 37 -10.65 -6.96 -7.95
CA ASN A 37 -10.49 -6.99 -9.40
C ASN A 37 -9.11 -7.56 -9.76
N PRO A 38 -9.02 -8.69 -10.47
CA PRO A 38 -7.76 -9.10 -11.07
C PRO A 38 -7.52 -8.27 -12.35
N TRP A 39 -6.35 -7.64 -12.47
CA TRP A 39 -5.98 -6.88 -13.67
C TRP A 39 -4.55 -7.18 -14.10
N MET A 40 -4.38 -7.65 -15.35
CA MET A 40 -3.07 -7.93 -15.96
C MET A 40 -2.14 -8.83 -15.13
N GLY A 41 -2.70 -9.75 -14.34
CA GLY A 41 -1.93 -10.68 -13.48
C GLY A 41 -1.61 -10.13 -12.08
N ASP A 42 -1.96 -8.87 -11.80
CA ASP A 42 -1.93 -8.30 -10.46
C ASP A 42 -3.32 -8.40 -9.81
N GLU A 43 -3.35 -8.60 -8.51
CA GLU A 43 -4.54 -8.73 -7.68
C GLU A 43 -4.87 -7.36 -7.06
N TRP A 44 -6.05 -6.81 -7.32
CA TRP A 44 -6.43 -5.49 -6.80
C TRP A 44 -7.57 -5.58 -5.79
N LEU A 45 -7.47 -4.80 -4.73
CA LEU A 45 -8.52 -4.62 -3.73
C LEU A 45 -8.80 -3.13 -3.53
N PHE A 46 -9.79 -2.62 -4.25
CA PHE A 46 -10.24 -1.23 -4.22
C PHE A 46 -11.27 -1.04 -3.10
N SER A 47 -11.14 -0.01 -2.27
CA SER A 47 -11.98 0.24 -1.10
C SER A 47 -12.52 1.67 -1.09
N TYR A 48 -13.81 1.80 -0.80
CA TYR A 48 -14.54 3.07 -0.82
C TYR A 48 -15.74 3.02 0.14
N LYS A 49 -16.20 4.19 0.61
CA LYS A 49 -17.24 4.28 1.65
C LYS A 49 -18.66 4.25 1.09
N ASN A 50 -18.92 5.05 0.05
CA ASN A 50 -20.24 5.22 -0.55
C ASN A 50 -20.12 5.54 -2.05
N ASN A 51 -21.25 5.58 -2.76
CA ASN A 51 -21.24 5.79 -4.22
C ASN A 51 -20.77 7.19 -4.62
N GLU A 52 -21.04 8.21 -3.81
CA GLU A 52 -20.56 9.58 -4.04
C GLU A 52 -19.02 9.63 -4.08
N MET A 53 -18.35 8.95 -3.14
CA MET A 53 -16.88 8.81 -3.14
C MET A 53 -16.36 8.05 -4.35
N LEU A 54 -17.08 7.03 -4.81
CA LEU A 54 -16.70 6.27 -5.99
C LEU A 54 -16.81 7.13 -7.26
N GLU A 55 -17.90 7.86 -7.41
CA GLU A 55 -18.15 8.75 -8.56
C GLU A 55 -17.12 9.88 -8.59
N TYR A 56 -16.86 10.51 -7.45
CA TYR A 56 -15.84 11.55 -7.34
C TYR A 56 -14.44 11.03 -7.70
N HIS A 57 -14.11 9.80 -7.30
CA HIS A 57 -12.86 9.14 -7.66
C HIS A 57 -12.74 8.90 -9.18
N TYR A 58 -13.81 8.56 -9.89
CA TYR A 58 -13.73 8.38 -11.33
C TYR A 58 -13.46 9.68 -12.09
N GLU A 59 -13.88 10.81 -11.55
CA GLU A 59 -13.67 12.12 -12.15
C GLU A 59 -12.31 12.73 -11.78
N ASN A 60 -11.88 12.56 -10.53
CA ASN A 60 -10.73 13.29 -9.94
C ASN A 60 -9.56 12.37 -9.53
N GLY A 61 -9.73 11.06 -9.65
CA GLY A 61 -8.77 10.06 -9.16
C GLY A 61 -8.73 9.97 -7.63
N TYR A 62 -7.61 9.55 -7.07
CA TYR A 62 -7.35 9.52 -5.63
C TYR A 62 -7.27 10.93 -5.03
N ASN A 63 -8.03 11.18 -3.97
CA ASN A 63 -8.13 12.47 -3.27
C ASN A 63 -8.80 12.28 -1.89
N ILE A 64 -8.73 13.31 -1.03
CA ILE A 64 -9.34 13.32 0.32
C ILE A 64 -10.47 14.34 0.49
N ASP A 65 -10.96 14.94 -0.61
CA ASP A 65 -11.82 16.14 -0.55
C ASP A 65 -13.19 15.87 0.08
N MET A 66 -13.57 14.60 0.21
CA MET A 66 -14.77 14.19 0.90
C MET A 66 -14.53 14.04 2.40
N GLN A 67 -14.63 15.16 3.13
CA GLN A 67 -14.54 15.19 4.61
C GLN A 67 -13.20 14.65 5.16
N GLY A 68 -12.12 14.74 4.37
CA GLY A 68 -10.80 14.22 4.73
C GLY A 68 -10.64 12.70 4.52
N GLU A 69 -11.59 12.06 3.83
CA GLU A 69 -11.60 10.63 3.52
C GLU A 69 -11.53 10.41 2.00
N GLY A 70 -11.05 9.24 1.57
CA GLY A 70 -10.89 8.93 0.16
C GLY A 70 -10.81 7.44 -0.14
N CYS A 71 -10.86 7.11 -1.43
CA CYS A 71 -10.67 5.75 -1.92
C CYS A 71 -9.24 5.26 -1.64
N VAL A 72 -9.11 3.94 -1.41
CA VAL A 72 -7.81 3.28 -1.20
C VAL A 72 -7.75 1.97 -1.97
N THR A 73 -6.58 1.66 -2.52
CA THR A 73 -6.34 0.41 -3.23
C THR A 73 -5.15 -0.33 -2.67
N ILE A 74 -5.25 -1.65 -2.63
CA ILE A 74 -4.08 -2.52 -2.51
C ILE A 74 -3.90 -3.25 -3.84
N GLU A 75 -2.75 -3.06 -4.46
CA GLU A 75 -2.26 -3.90 -5.55
C GLU A 75 -1.35 -4.97 -4.97
N ALA A 76 -1.44 -6.19 -5.46
CA ALA A 76 -0.65 -7.29 -4.94
C ALA A 76 -0.25 -8.29 -6.03
N LYS A 77 0.95 -8.86 -5.90
CA LYS A 77 1.40 -9.98 -6.73
C LYS A 77 2.42 -10.85 -6.03
N LYS A 78 2.49 -12.12 -6.43
CA LYS A 78 3.57 -13.03 -6.02
C LYS A 78 4.83 -12.68 -6.79
N VAL A 79 5.96 -12.54 -6.09
CA VAL A 79 7.24 -12.13 -6.69
C VAL A 79 8.42 -12.91 -6.09
N SER A 80 9.56 -12.81 -6.77
CA SER A 80 10.87 -13.03 -6.17
C SER A 80 11.62 -11.70 -6.17
N LEU A 81 12.27 -11.35 -5.07
CA LEU A 81 13.08 -10.14 -4.95
C LEU A 81 14.55 -10.51 -5.13
N ASN A 82 15.09 -10.12 -6.28
CA ASN A 82 16.52 -10.17 -6.58
C ASN A 82 17.01 -8.73 -6.69
N ALA A 83 17.59 -8.20 -5.61
CA ALA A 83 17.94 -6.78 -5.51
C ALA A 83 19.31 -6.59 -4.87
N VAL A 84 19.89 -5.42 -5.09
CA VAL A 84 21.07 -4.96 -4.36
C VAL A 84 20.67 -3.72 -3.58
N ALA A 85 20.79 -3.79 -2.26
CA ALA A 85 20.63 -2.63 -1.38
C ALA A 85 22.02 -2.11 -1.01
N THR A 86 22.25 -0.81 -1.13
CA THR A 86 23.52 -0.19 -0.71
C THR A 86 23.30 0.45 0.66
N LEU A 87 24.10 0.03 1.64
CA LEU A 87 24.14 0.68 2.94
C LEU A 87 25.18 1.80 2.88
N ILE A 88 24.73 3.03 3.17
CA ILE A 88 25.55 4.24 3.20
C ILE A 88 25.31 4.91 4.54
N GLU A 89 26.36 5.45 5.14
CA GLU A 89 26.27 6.24 6.36
C GLU A 89 26.59 7.71 6.05
N PHE A 90 25.82 8.63 6.63
CA PHE A 90 25.85 10.05 6.29
C PHE A 90 26.54 10.93 7.34
N GLU A 91 26.59 10.50 8.61
CA GLU A 91 26.98 11.35 9.75
C GLU A 91 28.37 11.01 10.36
N ARG A 92 29.12 10.07 9.77
CA ARG A 92 30.43 9.54 10.20
C ARG A 92 30.46 8.95 11.61
N GLU A 93 29.32 8.50 12.15
CA GLU A 93 29.22 7.92 13.49
C GLU A 93 29.53 6.42 13.53
N THR A 94 29.64 5.76 12.38
CA THR A 94 29.95 4.32 12.28
C THR A 94 31.29 4.07 11.59
N ASN A 95 31.88 2.90 11.84
CA ASN A 95 33.20 2.53 11.35
C ASN A 95 33.18 1.64 10.08
N PHE A 96 32.10 1.65 9.30
CA PHE A 96 32.01 0.86 8.08
C PHE A 96 32.02 1.74 6.83
N GLU A 97 32.74 1.28 5.80
CA GLU A 97 32.66 1.86 4.45
C GLU A 97 31.36 1.42 3.77
N PRO A 98 30.77 2.23 2.87
CA PRO A 98 29.57 1.84 2.13
C PRO A 98 29.73 0.48 1.46
N TYR A 99 28.73 -0.39 1.61
CA TYR A 99 28.76 -1.72 1.01
C TYR A 99 27.40 -2.16 0.49
N ASN A 100 27.45 -3.09 -0.45
CA ASN A 100 26.28 -3.67 -1.09
C ASN A 100 25.82 -4.93 -0.36
N ILE A 101 24.51 -5.04 -0.19
CA ILE A 101 23.80 -6.20 0.33
C ILE A 101 23.03 -6.80 -0.84
N ASN A 102 23.42 -8.00 -1.25
CA ASN A 102 22.71 -8.75 -2.29
C ASN A 102 21.55 -9.52 -1.64
N LEU A 103 20.32 -9.26 -2.09
CA LEU A 103 19.09 -9.86 -1.60
C LEU A 103 18.54 -10.82 -2.66
N TYR A 104 18.37 -12.08 -2.28
CA TYR A 104 17.75 -13.13 -3.11
C TYR A 104 16.63 -13.80 -2.30
N LEU A 105 15.44 -13.22 -2.35
CA LEU A 105 14.29 -13.69 -1.59
C LEU A 105 13.28 -14.32 -2.55
N LYS A 106 12.88 -15.56 -2.25
CA LYS A 106 11.86 -16.30 -2.98
C LYS A 106 10.57 -16.38 -2.17
N ASP A 107 9.48 -16.70 -2.85
CA ASP A 107 8.15 -16.89 -2.26
C ASP A 107 7.66 -15.69 -1.44
N LEU A 108 7.87 -14.49 -2.00
CA LEU A 108 7.37 -13.25 -1.45
C LEU A 108 6.09 -12.80 -2.16
N TYR A 109 5.39 -11.90 -1.48
CA TYR A 109 4.31 -11.12 -2.03
C TYR A 109 4.70 -9.64 -1.96
N TYR A 110 4.53 -8.97 -3.09
CA TYR A 110 4.69 -7.53 -3.21
C TYR A 110 3.32 -6.88 -3.11
N TYR A 111 3.22 -5.84 -2.29
CA TYR A 111 2.01 -5.07 -2.08
C TYR A 111 2.29 -3.59 -2.34
N VAL A 112 1.37 -2.90 -3.00
CA VAL A 112 1.33 -1.44 -3.08
C VAL A 112 0.03 -0.97 -2.45
N LEU A 113 0.12 -0.20 -1.38
CA LEU A 113 -1.00 0.55 -0.83
C LEU A 113 -1.03 1.93 -1.51
N VAL A 114 -2.07 2.17 -2.31
CA VAL A 114 -2.32 3.46 -2.94
C VAL A 114 -3.26 4.25 -2.05
N LEU A 115 -2.74 5.35 -1.49
CA LEU A 115 -3.44 6.24 -0.58
C LEU A 115 -3.95 7.49 -1.30
N PRO A 116 -5.03 8.11 -0.82
CA PRO A 116 -5.60 9.29 -1.46
C PRO A 116 -4.71 10.54 -1.39
N GLU A 117 -3.79 10.58 -0.43
CA GLU A 117 -2.84 11.68 -0.23
C GLU A 117 -1.58 11.17 0.49
N GLU A 118 -0.48 11.90 0.40
CA GLU A 118 0.79 11.63 1.10
C GLU A 118 0.62 11.56 2.63
N LEU A 119 1.46 10.76 3.28
CA LEU A 119 1.39 10.47 4.72
C LEU A 119 1.63 11.72 5.58
N GLU A 120 2.46 12.63 5.10
CA GLU A 120 2.83 13.89 5.76
C GLU A 120 1.67 14.88 5.79
N ASN A 121 0.78 14.79 4.80
CA ASN A 121 -0.30 15.76 4.58
C ASN A 121 -1.66 15.26 5.09
N SER A 122 -1.83 13.95 5.28
CA SER A 122 -3.12 13.35 5.63
C SER A 122 -3.08 12.42 6.84
N GLU A 123 -3.80 12.79 7.91
CA GLU A 123 -4.03 11.90 9.05
C GLU A 123 -4.80 10.63 8.64
N PHE A 124 -5.72 10.74 7.68
CA PHE A 124 -6.47 9.60 7.16
C PHE A 124 -5.53 8.61 6.46
N SER A 125 -4.68 9.07 5.54
CA SER A 125 -3.69 8.24 4.88
C SER A 125 -2.74 7.58 5.89
N ARG A 126 -2.27 8.33 6.90
CA ARG A 126 -1.41 7.78 7.96
C ARG A 126 -2.08 6.65 8.74
N LYS A 127 -3.35 6.83 9.14
CA LYS A 127 -4.12 5.78 9.83
C LYS A 127 -4.28 4.53 8.97
N LEU A 128 -4.59 4.68 7.69
CA LEU A 128 -4.73 3.53 6.78
C LEU A 128 -3.39 2.83 6.52
N HIS A 129 -2.31 3.58 6.44
CA HIS A 129 -0.96 3.05 6.32
C HIS A 129 -0.56 2.21 7.55
N GLU A 130 -0.77 2.73 8.76
CA GLU A 130 -0.54 2.00 10.01
C GLU A 130 -1.42 0.75 10.11
N LEU A 131 -2.69 0.88 9.72
CA LEU A 131 -3.63 -0.22 9.67
C LEU A 131 -3.18 -1.32 8.72
N PHE A 132 -2.66 -0.96 7.54
CA PHE A 132 -2.18 -1.92 6.56
C PHE A 132 -0.90 -2.60 7.04
N ILE A 133 0.01 -1.85 7.65
CA ILE A 133 1.19 -2.41 8.32
C ILE A 133 0.77 -3.43 9.39
N SER A 134 -0.28 -3.15 10.18
CA SER A 134 -0.79 -4.11 11.17
C SER A 134 -1.33 -5.41 10.54
N VAL A 135 -1.83 -5.35 9.31
CA VAL A 135 -2.27 -6.53 8.54
C VAL A 135 -1.08 -7.30 7.99
N LEU A 136 0.00 -6.62 7.61
CA LEU A 136 1.20 -7.27 7.07
C LEU A 136 2.10 -7.89 8.14
N LYS A 137 2.10 -7.32 9.36
CA LYS A 137 2.85 -7.82 10.51
C LYS A 137 2.22 -9.11 11.04
N VAL A 138 3.08 -9.97 11.60
CA VAL A 138 2.71 -11.19 12.34
C VAL A 138 2.41 -10.80 13.79
#